data_AF-A0A2V6ILH6-F1
#
_entry.id   AF-A0A2V6ILH6-F1
#
_cell.length_a   1.000
_cell.length_b   1.000
_cell.length_c   1.000
_cell.angle_alpha   90.00
_cell.angle_beta   90.00
_cell.angle_gamma   90.00
#
_symmetry.space_group_name_H-M   'P 1'
#
loop_
_entity.id
_entity.type
_entity.pdbx_description
1 polymer ?
#
loop_
_entity_poly.entity_id
_entity_poly.type
_entity_poly.pdbx_seq_one_letter_code
_entity_poly.pdbx_strand_id
1 'polypeptide(L)'
;MMSRAKHKKEELISMFTRISLTAVVALFLTPALPVRAAEHPEHPKKAESKEHPEKGKGEQKRVSTADISAGIKKNIGAETKKASDGKFHVKHEGNDLALDLIKVHDDRLSDLGGGKYFACVDMKATDGKTYDIDFFLTGEPGKMKVTETTVHKVDGKPLYNWKEENGKWKKVPAGG
;
A
#
# COMPACT_ATOMS: atom_id res chain seq x y z
N MET A 1 59.64 -58.96 6.82
CA MET A 1 59.28 -59.89 7.91
C MET A 1 58.75 -59.05 9.07
N MET A 2 57.45 -58.80 9.11
CA MET A 2 56.44 -59.51 9.91
C MET A 2 56.50 -59.16 11.41
N SER A 3 55.59 -58.28 11.85
CA SER A 3 54.58 -58.56 12.90
C SER A 3 53.80 -57.25 13.13
N ARG A 4 52.50 -57.09 12.83
CA ARG A 4 51.30 -57.87 13.14
C ARG A 4 50.99 -57.95 14.64
N ALA A 5 49.75 -57.57 14.94
CA ALA A 5 48.94 -57.81 16.14
C ALA A 5 49.28 -56.93 17.36
N LYS A 6 48.43 -55.94 17.69
CA LYS A 6 47.19 -56.11 18.48
C LYS A 6 47.45 -56.79 19.83
N HIS A 7 47.53 -56.00 20.89
CA HIS A 7 46.99 -56.35 22.21
C HIS A 7 46.58 -55.03 22.89
N LYS A 8 45.28 -54.75 22.98
CA LYS A 8 44.37 -55.15 24.06
C LYS A 8 44.29 -53.97 25.06
N LYS A 9 43.32 -53.05 24.95
CA LYS A 9 41.97 -53.16 25.57
C LYS A 9 42.10 -53.70 27.00
N GLU A 10 41.74 -53.07 28.11
CA GLU A 10 41.02 -51.87 28.54
C GLU A 10 41.48 -51.72 30.02
N GLU A 11 41.55 -50.56 30.66
CA GLU A 11 40.48 -50.01 31.48
C GLU A 11 41.19 -49.00 32.39
N LEU A 12 40.86 -47.72 32.30
CA LEU A 12 40.46 -46.98 33.51
C LEU A 12 39.78 -45.70 33.06
N ILE A 13 38.47 -45.82 32.99
CA ILE A 13 37.51 -44.73 33.02
C ILE A 13 37.92 -43.78 34.16
N SER A 14 38.31 -42.55 33.82
CA SER A 14 38.24 -41.43 34.75
C SER A 14 37.61 -40.26 34.01
N MET A 15 36.27 -40.33 33.98
CA MET A 15 35.32 -39.22 33.95
C MET A 15 35.96 -37.84 34.15
N PHE A 16 36.25 -37.07 33.09
CA PHE A 16 36.22 -35.61 33.12
C PHE A 16 36.14 -35.13 31.65
N THR A 17 34.94 -34.86 31.14
CA THR A 17 34.42 -33.49 31.02
C THR A 17 34.50 -33.02 29.56
N ARG A 18 33.37 -33.20 28.88
CA ARG A 18 32.75 -32.27 27.92
C ARG A 18 33.66 -31.14 27.41
N ILE A 19 34.06 -31.17 26.14
CA ILE A 19 33.95 -29.99 25.25
C ILE A 19 33.58 -30.50 23.86
N SER A 20 32.31 -30.35 23.51
CA SER A 20 31.83 -30.41 22.13
C SER A 20 32.31 -29.16 21.40
N LEU A 21 33.16 -29.32 20.38
CA LEU A 21 33.55 -28.20 19.51
C LEU A 21 32.67 -28.23 18.25
N THR A 22 31.44 -27.74 18.38
CA THR A 22 30.55 -27.49 17.24
C THR A 22 30.99 -26.18 16.57
N ALA A 23 31.55 -26.28 15.37
CA ALA A 23 31.86 -25.13 14.53
C ALA A 23 30.54 -24.49 14.06
N VAL A 24 30.22 -23.31 14.59
CA VAL A 24 29.08 -22.51 14.14
C VAL A 24 29.48 -21.77 12.87
N VAL A 25 28.99 -22.25 11.72
CA VAL A 25 29.00 -21.50 10.47
C VAL A 25 27.95 -20.38 10.61
N ALA A 26 28.41 -19.17 10.89
CA ALA A 26 27.57 -17.98 10.85
C ALA A 26 27.22 -17.65 9.38
N LEU A 27 26.16 -18.28 8.88
CA LEU A 27 25.53 -17.89 7.63
C LEU A 27 24.80 -16.57 7.88
N PHE A 28 25.44 -15.44 7.53
CA PHE A 28 24.80 -14.13 7.52
C PHE A 28 23.70 -14.13 6.44
N LEU A 29 22.52 -14.61 6.78
CA LEU A 29 21.30 -14.33 6.03
C LEU A 29 21.02 -12.84 6.20
N THR A 30 21.45 -12.03 5.23
CA THR A 30 20.92 -10.67 5.07
C THR A 30 19.42 -10.79 4.84
N PRO A 31 18.54 -10.27 5.72
CA PRO A 31 17.13 -10.21 5.40
C PRO A 31 16.97 -9.20 4.27
N ALA A 32 16.72 -9.67 3.05
CA ALA A 32 16.13 -8.83 2.03
C ALA A 32 14.77 -8.39 2.57
N LEU A 33 14.67 -7.13 3.00
CA LEU A 33 13.40 -6.55 3.41
C LEU A 33 12.43 -6.72 2.24
N PRO A 34 11.25 -7.35 2.43
CA PRO A 34 10.28 -7.48 1.37
C PRO A 34 9.82 -6.07 0.99
N VAL A 35 10.21 -5.65 -0.22
CA VAL A 35 9.65 -4.46 -0.87
C VAL A 35 8.19 -4.79 -1.17
N ARG A 36 7.29 -4.37 -0.30
CA ARG A 36 5.84 -4.57 -0.49
C ARG A 36 5.35 -3.54 -1.51
N ALA A 37 4.97 -4.01 -2.69
CA ALA A 37 4.06 -3.27 -3.56
C ALA A 37 2.70 -3.20 -2.85
N ALA A 38 2.13 -2.01 -2.74
CA ALA A 38 0.83 -1.76 -2.13
C ALA A 38 -0.21 -1.46 -3.21
N GLU A 39 -1.48 -1.77 -2.93
CA GLU A 39 -2.59 -1.43 -3.84
C GLU A 39 -2.92 0.06 -3.83
N HIS A 40 -2.50 0.82 -2.81
CA HIS A 40 -2.72 2.26 -2.71
C HIS A 40 -1.56 2.94 -1.96
N PRO A 41 -1.31 4.24 -2.17
CA PRO A 41 -0.33 4.97 -1.41
C PRO A 41 -0.88 5.24 -0.01
N GLU A 42 -0.19 4.75 1.01
CA GLU A 42 -0.48 5.05 2.41
C GLU A 42 0.50 6.09 2.94
N HIS A 43 0.11 6.91 3.91
CA HIS A 43 1.12 7.67 4.65
C HIS A 43 2.05 6.67 5.36
N PRO A 44 3.39 6.86 5.39
CA PRO A 44 4.28 5.97 6.11
C PRO A 44 3.78 5.76 7.52
N LYS A 45 3.40 4.51 7.78
CA LYS A 45 2.77 4.07 9.02
C LYS A 45 3.80 4.11 10.12
N LYS A 46 3.85 5.22 10.86
CA LYS A 46 4.37 5.17 12.23
C LYS A 46 3.35 4.36 13.03
N ALA A 47 3.49 3.04 13.02
CA ALA A 47 2.80 2.02 13.81
C ALA A 47 1.33 2.32 14.14
N GLU A 48 0.39 1.60 13.52
CA GLU A 48 -0.91 1.41 14.15
C GLU A 48 -0.72 0.68 15.48
N SER A 49 -0.78 1.40 16.59
CA SER A 49 -1.77 1.22 17.65
C SER A 49 -1.40 2.03 18.88
N LYS A 50 -2.44 2.45 19.61
CA LYS A 50 -2.48 3.09 20.94
C LYS A 50 -2.69 4.60 20.92
N GLU A 51 -3.89 4.95 21.37
CA GLU A 51 -4.28 6.20 21.99
C GLU A 51 -3.09 6.94 22.63
N HIS A 52 -2.80 8.18 22.19
CA HIS A 52 -2.38 9.27 23.08
C HIS A 52 -2.32 10.64 22.36
N PRO A 53 -2.53 11.74 23.10
CA PRO A 53 -2.74 13.08 22.55
C PRO A 53 -1.41 13.74 22.22
N GLU A 54 -1.18 14.08 20.95
CA GLU A 54 -0.04 14.92 20.60
C GLU A 54 -0.46 16.38 20.60
N LYS A 55 -0.17 17.02 21.73
CA LYS A 55 -0.32 18.45 21.96
C LYS A 55 0.80 19.17 21.21
N GLY A 56 0.43 19.86 20.13
CA GLY A 56 1.12 21.05 19.64
C GLY A 56 1.96 20.88 18.37
N LYS A 57 1.35 21.24 17.23
CA LYS A 57 1.71 22.43 16.42
C LYS A 57 0.85 22.44 15.14
N GLY A 58 0.01 23.48 15.03
CA GLY A 58 -0.84 23.74 13.88
C GLY A 58 -2.18 23.03 13.96
N GLU A 59 -3.23 23.79 14.26
CA GLU A 59 -4.62 23.36 14.20
C GLU A 59 -5.03 23.12 12.74
N GLN A 60 -4.46 22.09 12.10
CA GLN A 60 -5.09 21.49 10.92
C GLN A 60 -6.12 20.52 11.45
N LYS A 61 -7.40 20.89 11.31
CA LYS A 61 -8.54 20.02 11.60
C LYS A 61 -8.25 18.64 11.01
N ARG A 62 -8.05 17.63 11.87
CA ARG A 62 -7.81 16.25 11.43
C ARG A 62 -8.94 15.87 10.48
N VAL A 63 -8.58 15.58 9.24
CA VAL A 63 -9.55 15.22 8.21
C VAL A 63 -9.94 13.78 8.43
N SER A 64 -11.24 13.52 8.59
CA SER A 64 -11.73 12.16 8.76
C SER A 64 -11.89 11.48 7.39
N THR A 65 -11.86 10.16 7.34
CA THR A 65 -12.21 9.38 6.13
C THR A 65 -13.61 9.75 5.62
N ALA A 66 -14.55 10.02 6.52
CA ALA A 66 -15.88 10.54 6.18
C ALA A 66 -15.83 11.89 5.45
N ASP A 67 -14.93 12.81 5.83
CA ASP A 67 -14.76 14.10 5.16
C ASP A 67 -14.21 13.91 3.74
N ILE A 68 -13.27 12.98 3.56
CA ILE A 68 -12.71 12.60 2.25
C ILE A 68 -13.81 11.97 1.38
N SER A 69 -14.57 11.01 1.92
CA SER A 69 -15.71 10.34 1.25
C SER A 69 -16.78 11.35 0.81
N ALA A 70 -17.13 12.29 1.68
CA ALA A 70 -18.05 13.37 1.33
C ALA A 70 -17.48 14.32 0.27
N GLY A 71 -16.19 14.66 0.38
CA GLY A 71 -15.48 15.50 -0.58
C GLY A 71 -15.48 14.90 -1.97
N ILE A 72 -15.16 13.61 -2.11
CA ILE A 72 -15.13 12.93 -3.40
C ILE A 72 -16.53 12.78 -4.00
N LYS A 73 -17.54 12.40 -3.21
CA LYS A 73 -18.94 12.31 -3.67
C LYS A 73 -19.45 13.66 -4.17
N LYS A 74 -19.12 14.75 -3.44
CA LYS A 74 -19.47 16.11 -3.84
C LYS A 74 -18.77 16.50 -5.15
N ASN A 75 -17.49 16.18 -5.30
CA ASN A 75 -16.75 16.48 -6.53
C ASN A 75 -17.34 15.73 -7.73
N ILE A 76 -17.53 14.41 -7.62
CA ILE A 76 -18.14 13.58 -8.67
C ILE A 76 -19.51 14.16 -9.03
N GLY A 77 -20.39 14.39 -8.05
CA GLY A 77 -21.71 14.95 -8.29
C GLY A 77 -21.69 16.35 -8.93
N ALA A 78 -20.68 17.17 -8.66
CA ALA A 78 -20.51 18.47 -9.31
C ALA A 78 -20.09 18.32 -10.78
N GLU A 79 -19.15 17.42 -11.07
CA GLU A 79 -18.70 17.14 -12.45
C GLU A 79 -19.82 16.49 -13.28
N THR A 80 -20.52 15.52 -12.69
CA THR A 80 -21.70 14.87 -13.30
C THR A 80 -22.80 15.88 -13.65
N LYS A 81 -23.04 16.90 -12.82
CA LYS A 81 -24.03 17.96 -13.10
C LYS A 81 -23.61 18.92 -14.22
N LYS A 82 -22.30 19.04 -14.48
CA LYS A 82 -21.78 19.86 -15.58
C LYS A 82 -21.83 19.11 -16.91
N ALA A 83 -21.73 17.78 -16.86
CA ALA A 83 -21.83 16.93 -18.03
C ALA A 83 -23.29 16.86 -18.52
N SER A 84 -23.50 16.98 -19.82
CA SER A 84 -24.83 16.98 -20.43
C SER A 84 -25.54 15.64 -20.33
N ASP A 85 -24.79 14.55 -20.23
CA ASP A 85 -25.28 13.17 -20.11
C ASP A 85 -25.43 12.72 -18.65
N GLY A 86 -25.11 13.59 -17.68
CA GLY A 86 -25.17 13.25 -16.27
C GLY A 86 -24.18 12.15 -15.88
N LYS A 87 -22.98 12.10 -16.49
CA LYS A 87 -21.92 11.13 -16.15
C LYS A 87 -20.64 11.80 -15.70
N PHE A 88 -19.79 11.06 -15.00
CA PHE A 88 -18.44 11.51 -14.67
C PHE A 88 -17.48 11.16 -15.82
N HIS A 89 -16.76 12.13 -16.35
CA HIS A 89 -15.85 11.92 -17.48
C HIS A 89 -14.39 11.86 -17.03
N VAL A 90 -13.67 10.83 -17.44
CA VAL A 90 -12.22 10.70 -17.23
C VAL A 90 -11.51 10.29 -18.50
N LYS A 91 -10.39 10.95 -18.81
CA LYS A 91 -9.54 10.56 -19.94
C LYS A 91 -8.62 9.41 -19.55
N HIS A 92 -8.68 8.32 -20.31
CA HIS A 92 -7.83 7.15 -20.14
C HIS A 92 -7.41 6.59 -21.51
N GLU A 93 -6.10 6.44 -21.73
CA GLU A 93 -5.54 5.89 -22.98
C GLU A 93 -6.05 6.59 -24.25
N GLY A 94 -6.30 7.90 -24.18
CA GLY A 94 -6.84 8.67 -25.31
C GLY A 94 -8.36 8.58 -25.48
N ASN A 95 -9.04 7.75 -24.70
CA ASN A 95 -10.49 7.63 -24.66
C ASN A 95 -11.08 8.51 -23.54
N ASP A 96 -12.28 9.04 -23.78
CA ASP A 96 -13.07 9.73 -22.76
C ASP A 96 -14.10 8.76 -22.19
N LEU A 97 -13.88 8.31 -20.97
CA LEU A 97 -14.74 7.33 -20.30
C LEU A 97 -15.88 8.06 -19.59
N ALA A 98 -17.12 7.76 -19.97
CA ALA A 98 -18.32 8.23 -19.28
C ALA A 98 -18.71 7.20 -18.20
N LEU A 99 -18.66 7.63 -16.94
CA LEU A 99 -18.70 6.77 -15.76
C LEU A 99 -19.85 7.09 -14.81
N ASP A 100 -20.50 6.06 -14.29
CA ASP A 100 -21.47 6.12 -13.19
C ASP A 100 -20.78 5.70 -11.88
N LEU A 101 -20.96 6.48 -10.82
CA LEU A 101 -20.47 6.15 -9.49
C LEU A 101 -21.18 4.90 -8.93
N ILE A 102 -20.42 3.85 -8.62
CA ILE A 102 -20.94 2.66 -7.92
C ILE A 102 -20.76 2.86 -6.41
N LYS A 103 -19.51 3.04 -5.97
CA LYS A 103 -19.16 3.08 -4.55
C LYS A 103 -17.83 3.79 -4.32
N VAL A 104 -17.74 4.52 -3.20
CA VAL A 104 -16.46 4.97 -2.65
C VAL A 104 -15.98 3.95 -1.63
N HIS A 105 -14.74 3.48 -1.74
CA HIS A 105 -14.14 2.56 -0.77
C HIS A 105 -13.65 3.32 0.45
N ASP A 106 -14.43 3.29 1.53
CA ASP A 106 -14.07 3.98 2.77
C ASP A 106 -12.81 3.39 3.43
N ASP A 107 -12.47 2.13 3.14
CA ASP A 107 -11.25 1.42 3.53
C ASP A 107 -10.03 1.80 2.69
N ARG A 108 -10.22 2.49 1.55
CA ARG A 108 -9.16 2.93 0.63
C ARG A 108 -9.10 4.46 0.54
N LEU A 109 -9.32 5.11 1.68
CA LEU A 109 -9.16 6.55 1.85
C LEU A 109 -7.89 6.81 2.67
N SER A 110 -7.02 7.66 2.16
CA SER A 110 -5.77 7.99 2.83
C SER A 110 -5.55 9.50 2.88
N ASP A 111 -5.20 10.02 4.05
CA ASP A 111 -4.59 11.34 4.17
C ASP A 111 -3.13 11.19 3.75
N LEU A 112 -2.72 11.92 2.70
CA LEU A 112 -1.36 11.96 2.15
C LEU A 112 -0.53 13.10 2.75
N GLY A 113 -1.07 13.80 3.76
CA GLY A 113 -0.41 14.88 4.47
C GLY A 113 -0.40 16.20 3.68
N GLY A 114 -0.22 17.30 4.39
CA GLY A 114 -0.15 18.64 3.77
C GLY A 114 -1.45 19.05 3.06
N GLY A 115 -2.60 18.54 3.51
CA GLY A 115 -3.89 18.79 2.90
C GLY A 115 -4.11 18.08 1.57
N LYS A 116 -3.40 16.97 1.33
CA LYS A 116 -3.59 16.07 0.19
C LYS A 116 -4.25 14.78 0.64
N TYR A 117 -5.16 14.26 -0.16
CA TYR A 117 -5.90 13.04 0.17
C TYR A 117 -5.99 12.13 -1.06
N PHE A 118 -6.22 10.85 -0.79
CA PHE A 118 -6.40 9.80 -1.77
C PHE A 118 -7.74 9.10 -1.53
N ALA A 119 -8.44 8.77 -2.61
CA ALA A 119 -9.65 7.97 -2.57
C ALA A 119 -9.73 7.04 -3.79
N CYS A 120 -9.95 5.74 -3.55
CA CYS A 120 -10.28 4.78 -4.60
C CYS A 120 -11.81 4.65 -4.72
N VAL A 121 -12.33 4.71 -5.94
CA VAL A 121 -13.77 4.71 -6.20
C VAL A 121 -14.10 3.74 -7.33
N ASP A 122 -15.09 2.88 -7.11
CA ASP A 122 -15.64 1.99 -8.13
C ASP A 122 -16.61 2.77 -9.01
N MET A 123 -16.39 2.67 -10.32
CA MET A 123 -17.22 3.29 -11.33
C MET A 123 -17.59 2.30 -12.43
N LYS A 124 -18.76 2.49 -13.05
CA LYS A 124 -19.21 1.68 -14.19
C LYS A 124 -19.20 2.53 -15.45
N ALA A 125 -18.60 2.03 -16.53
CA ALA A 125 -18.72 2.68 -17.83
C ALA A 125 -19.95 2.18 -18.61
N THR A 126 -20.28 2.91 -19.66
CA THR A 126 -21.38 2.58 -20.58
C THR A 126 -21.15 1.29 -21.37
N ASP A 127 -19.89 0.86 -21.53
CA ASP A 127 -19.51 -0.42 -22.15
C ASP A 127 -19.75 -1.62 -21.22
N GLY A 128 -20.19 -1.38 -19.98
CA GLY A 128 -20.48 -2.40 -18.98
C GLY A 128 -19.30 -2.76 -18.09
N LYS A 129 -18.10 -2.26 -18.37
CA LYS A 129 -16.90 -2.54 -17.58
C LYS A 129 -16.87 -1.76 -16.28
N THR A 130 -16.20 -2.32 -15.29
CA THR A 130 -15.97 -1.65 -14.00
C THR A 130 -14.56 -1.09 -13.94
N TYR A 131 -14.44 0.13 -13.45
CA TYR A 131 -13.18 0.86 -13.32
C TYR A 131 -12.99 1.29 -11.88
N ASP A 132 -11.85 0.95 -11.30
CA ASP A 132 -11.41 1.53 -10.03
C ASP A 132 -10.62 2.79 -10.40
N ILE A 133 -11.12 3.95 -10.00
CA ILE A 133 -10.48 5.24 -10.27
C ILE A 133 -9.85 5.76 -8.97
N ASP A 134 -8.55 6.00 -9.03
CA ASP A 134 -7.79 6.67 -7.97
C ASP A 134 -7.97 8.19 -8.12
N PHE A 135 -8.48 8.83 -7.07
CA PHE A 135 -8.68 10.27 -6.99
C PHE A 135 -7.70 10.89 -5.99
N PHE A 136 -6.99 11.93 -6.43
CA PHE A 136 -6.15 12.75 -5.57
C PHE A 136 -6.84 14.08 -5.30
N LEU A 137 -7.10 14.37 -4.03
CA LEU A 137 -7.78 15.58 -3.60
C LEU A 137 -6.82 16.50 -2.86
N THR A 138 -7.07 17.80 -2.93
CA THR A 138 -6.38 18.80 -2.09
C THR A 138 -7.35 19.78 -1.46
N GLY A 139 -6.98 20.32 -0.30
CA GLY A 139 -7.70 21.40 0.38
C GLY A 139 -8.22 21.03 1.76
N GLU A 140 -9.15 21.82 2.27
CA GLU A 140 -9.78 21.61 3.58
C GLU A 140 -11.03 20.74 3.49
N PRO A 141 -11.44 20.04 4.56
CA PRO A 141 -12.74 19.38 4.65
C PRO A 141 -13.89 20.27 4.17
N GLY A 142 -14.72 19.76 3.26
CA GLY A 142 -15.85 20.48 2.65
C GLY A 142 -15.49 21.40 1.47
N LYS A 143 -14.20 21.73 1.27
CA LYS A 143 -13.67 22.50 0.14
C LYS A 143 -12.64 21.71 -0.70
N MET A 144 -12.56 20.40 -0.51
CA MET A 144 -11.66 19.53 -1.26
C MET A 144 -11.93 19.61 -2.76
N LYS A 145 -10.86 19.59 -3.55
CA LYS A 145 -10.91 19.56 -5.02
C LYS A 145 -10.09 18.40 -5.54
N VAL A 146 -10.62 17.69 -6.53
CA VAL A 146 -9.85 16.69 -7.27
C VAL A 146 -8.79 17.40 -8.11
N THR A 147 -7.56 16.90 -8.02
CA THR A 147 -6.37 17.42 -8.71
C THR A 147 -5.83 16.46 -9.74
N GLU A 148 -5.99 15.16 -9.50
CA GLU A 148 -5.59 14.10 -10.41
C GLU A 148 -6.58 12.94 -10.29
N THR A 149 -6.85 12.29 -11.42
CA THR A 149 -7.66 11.07 -11.52
C THR A 149 -6.93 10.07 -12.39
N THR A 150 -6.76 8.85 -11.93
CA THR A 150 -6.14 7.79 -12.74
C THR A 150 -6.85 6.46 -12.59
N VAL A 151 -7.07 5.78 -13.73
CA VAL A 151 -7.62 4.42 -13.73
C VAL A 151 -6.62 3.46 -13.11
N HIS A 152 -6.96 2.88 -11.97
CA HIS A 152 -6.14 1.92 -11.25
C HIS A 152 -6.47 0.48 -11.65
N LYS A 153 -7.76 0.13 -11.79
CA LYS A 153 -8.19 -1.21 -12.21
C LYS A 153 -9.24 -1.15 -13.31
N VAL A 154 -9.26 -2.16 -14.16
CA VAL A 154 -10.30 -2.40 -15.18
C VAL A 154 -10.78 -3.83 -15.04
N ASP A 155 -12.09 -4.03 -14.82
CA ASP A 155 -12.73 -5.33 -14.57
C ASP A 155 -12.00 -6.15 -13.49
N GLY A 156 -11.60 -5.47 -12.40
CA GLY A 156 -10.87 -6.05 -11.27
C GLY A 156 -9.37 -6.31 -11.52
N LYS A 157 -8.85 -6.06 -12.72
CA LYS A 157 -7.43 -6.21 -13.04
C LYS A 157 -6.68 -4.90 -12.78
N PRO A 158 -5.69 -4.87 -11.87
CA PRO A 158 -4.88 -3.67 -11.65
C PRO A 158 -3.98 -3.37 -12.86
N LEU A 159 -3.88 -2.09 -13.22
CA LEU A 159 -2.98 -1.56 -14.25
C LEU A 159 -1.61 -1.21 -13.66
N TYR A 160 -1.60 -0.70 -12.44
CA TYR A 160 -0.39 -0.39 -11.67
C TYR A 160 -0.58 -0.73 -10.20
N ASN A 161 0.54 -0.90 -9.50
CA ASN A 161 0.62 -0.90 -8.06
C ASN A 161 1.36 0.36 -7.60
N TRP A 162 1.30 0.62 -6.30
CA TRP A 162 2.04 1.68 -5.66
C TRP A 162 3.29 1.14 -4.97
N LYS A 163 4.42 1.81 -5.17
CA LYS A 163 5.69 1.50 -4.51
C LYS A 163 6.22 2.74 -3.82
N GLU A 164 6.50 2.64 -2.53
CA GLU A 164 7.18 3.69 -1.78
C GLU A 164 8.70 3.58 -2.01
N GLU A 165 9.32 4.67 -2.44
CA GLU A 165 10.76 4.79 -2.62
C GLU A 165 11.22 6.11 -2.01
N ASN A 166 12.00 6.05 -0.92
CA ASN A 166 12.50 7.21 -0.19
C ASN A 166 11.40 8.18 0.28
N GLY A 167 10.30 7.68 0.83
CA GLY A 167 9.17 8.49 1.28
C GLY A 167 8.33 9.10 0.15
N LYS A 168 8.56 8.66 -1.11
CA LYS A 168 7.78 9.08 -2.28
C LYS A 168 7.10 7.88 -2.91
N TRP A 169 5.80 7.99 -3.11
CA TRP A 169 5.01 6.99 -3.81
C TRP A 169 5.17 7.11 -5.33
N LYS A 170 5.45 5.99 -5.98
CA LYS A 170 5.54 5.86 -7.45
C LYS A 170 4.60 4.77 -7.94
N LYS A 171 3.94 5.01 -9.08
CA LYS A 171 3.18 3.99 -9.80
C LYS A 171 4.16 3.03 -10.48
N VAL A 172 3.99 1.73 -10.28
CA VAL A 172 4.75 0.67 -10.95
C VAL A 172 3.77 -0.26 -11.68
N PRO A 173 4.05 -0.73 -12.90
CA PRO A 173 3.12 -1.62 -13.62
C PRO A 173 2.73 -2.85 -12.79
N ALA A 174 1.46 -3.26 -12.87
CA ALA A 174 0.95 -4.39 -12.07
C ALA A 174 1.27 -5.77 -12.68
N GLY A 175 2.01 -5.82 -13.78
CA GLY A 175 2.50 -7.04 -14.40
C GLY A 175 3.98 -6.94 -14.71
N GLY A 176 4.77 -7.75 -14.00
CA GLY A 176 6.16 -8.07 -14.30
C GLY A 176 6.35 -9.57 -14.18
#